data_AF-A0A5D6XM21-F1
#
_entry.id   AF-A0A5D6XM21-F1
#
_cell.length_a   1.000
_cell.length_b   1.000
_cell.length_c   1.000
_cell.angle_alpha   90.00
_cell.angle_beta   90.00
_cell.angle_gamma   90.00
#
_symmetry.space_group_name_H-M   'P 1'
#
loop_
_entity.id
_entity.type
_entity.pdbx_description
1 polymer ?
#
loop_
_entity_poly.entity_id
_entity_poly.type
_entity_poly.pdbx_seq_one_letter_code
_entity_poly.pdbx_strand_id
1 'polypeptide(L)'
;MSPTRSAARNTRRAALDCKKIATQRVDPRRAYAATYDATEKPDIAHFRVGAQVGEGNFSRIARATYAPTGEVFALKVVEKQRVRRLRLRHANVLNEIAMEKEEPTAASDLWAVGCILFQLLTGETPFSGGSAYLTFLKVQDGRFELPAYVSDSAADLITQLLQTDPARRIGIPDIKQHAFFHGVDFDNHMQAPVPGVKFQNTGLLSFAKQLEDAEKARDKALPLAFADSEAAQQRIAALSAPDRSLLLHLLKRKQLVHLPGIYPRFFASAALGRCRYATDRGYVGLTHDLQNEWADSFSFLVGRDSVATLEIASATREGTPEANKQKPAFVVICGDFVHAEPGQESFDAQVSAFQQLVSEIHPDTRLVFVPGRSSDSGKSGAASDAAFIEAYETSFGASHFSFWFGGMKFIVMNSTLLLHPEAFADRIKQQEDWLAKELENGKLCSRGTAVLAFHTLIDGAASSDKSVENNSEPARVPDGSISNERYLELVTGAKASLLITSHGTLDAAFDVVAATHDVSSKPGKASEGDDDTDGEEEARGEQRMCKVLCCKTPWSAASSGIHAVTVTHAGVQVKRCEFTFTQAPPGSSEPAGGDEGKAVPAPEDATLTLDSVEFDVPT
;
A
#
# COMPACT_ATOMS: atom_id res chain seq x y z
N MET A 1 51.97 11.75 -53.46
CA MET A 1 51.35 10.83 -54.44
C MET A 1 50.19 10.12 -53.75
N SER A 2 49.00 10.23 -54.35
CA SER A 2 47.72 9.68 -53.88
C SER A 2 47.69 8.14 -53.92
N PRO A 3 46.76 7.53 -53.15
CA PRO A 3 45.57 6.92 -53.76
C PRO A 3 44.32 7.10 -52.86
N THR A 4 43.05 7.04 -53.25
CA THR A 4 42.31 6.91 -54.52
C THR A 4 40.88 7.36 -54.22
N ARG A 5 40.33 8.23 -55.07
CA ARG A 5 38.91 8.65 -55.08
C ARG A 5 38.05 7.52 -55.65
N SER A 6 37.12 6.95 -54.87
CA SER A 6 35.86 6.38 -55.39
C SER A 6 34.94 5.88 -54.26
N ALA A 7 34.32 6.78 -53.49
CA ALA A 7 33.18 6.43 -52.62
C ALA A 7 32.28 7.62 -52.22
N ALA A 8 32.36 8.77 -52.91
CA ALA A 8 31.67 10.00 -52.49
C ALA A 8 30.79 10.62 -53.60
N ARG A 9 30.19 9.81 -54.48
CA ARG A 9 29.38 10.32 -55.60
C ARG A 9 27.96 9.75 -55.77
N ASN A 10 27.45 8.94 -54.84
CA ASN A 10 26.08 8.38 -54.95
C ASN A 10 25.07 8.79 -53.87
N THR A 11 25.39 9.72 -52.96
CA THR A 11 24.43 10.21 -51.94
C THR A 11 23.99 11.66 -52.11
N ARG A 12 24.35 12.33 -53.22
CA ARG A 12 23.93 13.71 -53.53
C ARG A 12 22.91 13.85 -54.67
N ARG A 13 22.36 12.74 -55.19
CA ARG A 13 21.34 12.76 -56.27
C ARG A 13 19.91 12.46 -55.80
N ALA A 14 19.70 12.11 -54.53
CA ALA A 14 18.37 11.89 -53.95
C ALA A 14 17.81 13.10 -53.16
N ALA A 15 18.62 14.16 -52.98
CA ALA A 15 18.26 15.33 -52.17
C ALA A 15 17.88 16.59 -52.99
N LEU A 16 17.69 16.47 -54.31
CA LEU A 16 17.35 17.61 -55.18
C LEU A 16 16.07 17.46 -56.00
N ASP A 17 15.30 16.38 -55.84
CA ASP A 17 13.99 16.21 -56.51
C ASP A 17 12.76 16.43 -55.60
N CYS A 18 12.93 16.87 -54.35
CA CYS A 18 11.81 17.22 -53.47
C CYS A 18 11.39 18.71 -53.51
N LYS A 19 11.94 19.52 -54.42
CA LYS A 19 11.65 20.98 -54.51
C LYS A 19 10.78 21.41 -55.70
N LYS A 20 10.12 20.48 -56.41
CA LYS A 20 9.19 20.81 -57.51
C LYS A 20 7.90 19.98 -57.51
N ILE A 21 7.15 19.97 -56.39
CA ILE A 21 5.68 19.80 -56.42
C ILE A 21 5.11 20.67 -55.30
N ALA A 22 5.21 21.98 -55.48
CA ALA A 22 4.47 22.97 -54.71
C ALA A 22 3.28 23.42 -55.57
N THR A 23 2.24 22.59 -55.64
CA THR A 23 0.93 22.93 -56.21
C THR A 23 -0.12 22.08 -55.48
N GLN A 24 -0.99 22.77 -54.74
CA GLN A 24 -2.26 22.28 -54.16
C GLN A 24 -2.21 20.91 -53.46
N ARG A 25 -1.69 20.87 -52.23
CA ARG A 25 -2.11 19.83 -51.28
C ARG A 25 -3.38 20.32 -50.58
N VAL A 26 -4.53 19.84 -51.05
CA VAL A 26 -5.74 19.75 -50.24
C VAL A 26 -5.40 18.90 -49.01
N ASP A 27 -5.70 19.39 -47.82
CA ASP A 27 -5.53 18.66 -46.56
C ASP A 27 -6.34 17.34 -46.61
N PRO A 28 -5.70 16.16 -46.55
CA PRO A 28 -6.41 14.88 -46.64
C PRO A 28 -7.40 14.67 -45.49
N ARG A 29 -7.28 15.41 -44.36
CA ARG A 29 -8.26 15.38 -43.27
C ARG A 29 -9.52 16.20 -43.57
N ARG A 30 -9.44 17.22 -44.43
CA ARG A 30 -10.61 18.00 -44.88
C ARG A 30 -11.42 17.30 -45.98
N ALA A 31 -10.78 16.43 -46.76
CA ALA A 31 -11.49 15.59 -47.75
C ALA A 31 -12.23 14.41 -47.10
N TYR A 32 -11.77 13.93 -45.94
CA TYR A 32 -12.35 12.77 -45.24
C TYR A 32 -13.74 13.04 -44.64
N ALA A 33 -14.03 14.29 -44.28
CA ALA A 33 -15.31 14.69 -43.66
C ALA A 33 -16.47 14.89 -44.67
N ALA A 34 -16.21 14.85 -45.98
CA ALA A 34 -17.22 15.19 -47.01
C ALA A 34 -17.92 13.98 -47.64
N THR A 35 -17.46 12.75 -47.38
CA THR A 35 -17.96 11.53 -48.06
C THR A 35 -18.37 10.39 -47.12
N TYR A 36 -18.23 10.58 -45.81
CA TYR A 36 -18.67 9.59 -44.82
C TYR A 36 -20.04 10.01 -44.28
N ASP A 37 -21.09 9.29 -44.66
CA ASP A 37 -22.36 9.33 -43.94
C ASP A 37 -22.12 8.64 -42.59
N ALA A 38 -21.92 9.44 -41.54
CA ALA A 38 -21.51 9.01 -40.21
C ALA A 38 -22.60 8.23 -39.44
N THR A 39 -23.64 7.75 -40.13
CA THR A 39 -24.82 7.11 -39.52
C THR A 39 -24.73 5.60 -39.41
N GLU A 40 -23.82 4.91 -40.14
CA GLU A 40 -23.67 3.45 -40.04
C GLU A 40 -22.24 3.00 -39.68
N LYS A 41 -22.14 2.28 -38.57
CA LYS A 41 -20.90 1.67 -38.09
C LYS A 41 -20.45 0.58 -39.08
N PRO A 42 -19.20 0.59 -39.57
CA PRO A 42 -18.76 -0.36 -40.60
C PRO A 42 -18.74 -1.80 -40.07
N ASP A 43 -19.36 -2.72 -40.83
CA ASP A 43 -19.39 -4.15 -40.53
C ASP A 43 -18.00 -4.80 -40.74
N ILE A 44 -17.64 -5.75 -39.87
CA ILE A 44 -16.43 -6.56 -39.98
C ILE A 44 -16.33 -7.31 -41.32
N ALA A 45 -17.47 -7.68 -41.92
CA ALA A 45 -17.53 -8.33 -43.22
C ALA A 45 -16.90 -7.49 -44.35
N HIS A 46 -16.84 -6.17 -44.18
CA HIS A 46 -16.21 -5.25 -45.14
C HIS A 46 -14.69 -5.16 -44.98
N PHE A 47 -14.10 -5.81 -43.98
CA PHE A 47 -12.66 -5.82 -43.76
C PHE A 47 -12.04 -7.13 -44.22
N ARG A 48 -11.03 -7.05 -45.09
CA ARG A 48 -10.14 -8.17 -45.39
C ARG A 48 -9.02 -8.19 -44.36
N VAL A 49 -9.09 -9.15 -43.44
CA VAL A 49 -8.07 -9.35 -42.40
C VAL A 49 -6.85 -10.03 -43.00
N GLY A 50 -5.70 -9.38 -42.87
CA GLY A 50 -4.38 -9.85 -43.28
C GLY A 50 -3.53 -10.35 -42.10
N ALA A 51 -2.21 -10.28 -42.26
CA ALA A 51 -1.25 -10.85 -41.30
C ALA A 51 -1.33 -10.20 -39.91
N GLN A 52 -1.02 -10.99 -38.88
CA GLN A 52 -0.82 -10.50 -37.52
C GLN A 52 0.39 -9.57 -37.47
N VAL A 53 0.21 -8.40 -36.86
CA VAL A 53 1.22 -7.34 -36.71
C VAL A 53 1.62 -7.17 -35.24
N GLY A 54 0.82 -7.66 -34.30
CA GLY A 54 1.15 -7.63 -32.88
C GLY A 54 0.30 -8.59 -32.06
N GLU A 55 0.77 -8.93 -30.85
CA GLU A 55 0.05 -9.75 -29.88
C GLU A 55 0.12 -9.08 -28.51
N GLY A 56 -1.03 -8.97 -27.85
CA GLY A 56 -1.17 -8.53 -26.48
C GLY A 56 -1.73 -9.65 -25.61
N ASN A 57 -1.87 -9.39 -24.31
CA ASN A 57 -2.19 -10.42 -23.30
C ASN A 57 -3.51 -11.20 -23.59
N PHE A 58 -4.50 -10.52 -24.18
CA PHE A 58 -5.83 -11.08 -24.52
C PHE A 58 -6.34 -10.64 -25.90
N SER A 59 -5.48 -10.04 -26.73
CA SER A 59 -5.85 -9.57 -28.06
C SER A 59 -4.74 -9.78 -29.06
N ARG A 60 -5.10 -9.96 -30.33
CA ARG A 60 -4.17 -9.97 -31.45
C ARG A 60 -4.45 -8.80 -32.37
N ILE A 61 -3.41 -8.15 -32.87
CA ILE A 61 -3.51 -7.06 -33.83
C ILE A 61 -3.23 -7.64 -35.21
N ALA A 62 -4.19 -7.54 -36.12
CA ALA A 62 -4.03 -7.93 -37.50
C ALA A 62 -4.11 -6.70 -38.41
N ARG A 63 -3.32 -6.68 -39.49
CA ARG A 63 -3.53 -5.70 -40.55
C ARG A 63 -4.87 -6.00 -41.20
N ALA A 64 -5.71 -5.00 -41.43
CA ALA A 64 -6.97 -5.16 -42.16
C ALA A 64 -7.06 -4.15 -43.29
N THR A 65 -7.73 -4.51 -44.38
CA THR A 65 -8.01 -3.60 -45.49
C THR A 65 -9.52 -3.43 -45.63
N TYR A 66 -10.01 -2.20 -45.53
CA TYR A 66 -11.42 -1.91 -45.75
C TYR A 66 -11.73 -2.04 -47.24
N ALA A 67 -12.52 -3.03 -47.61
CA ALA A 67 -12.74 -3.40 -49.00
C ALA A 67 -13.34 -2.27 -49.88
N PRO A 68 -14.22 -1.39 -49.37
CA PRO A 68 -14.77 -0.30 -50.17
C PRO A 68 -13.76 0.79 -50.55
N THR A 69 -12.82 1.14 -49.65
CA THR A 69 -11.87 2.26 -49.89
C THR A 69 -10.45 1.80 -50.21
N GLY A 70 -10.11 0.54 -49.89
CA GLY A 70 -8.75 0.02 -49.98
C GLY A 70 -7.82 0.51 -48.87
N GLU A 71 -8.32 1.28 -47.90
CA GLU A 71 -7.53 1.78 -46.78
C GLU A 71 -7.11 0.66 -45.82
N VAL A 72 -5.93 0.86 -45.22
CA VAL A 72 -5.30 -0.12 -44.34
C VAL A 72 -5.47 0.30 -42.88
N PHE A 73 -5.98 -0.61 -42.06
CA PHE A 73 -6.24 -0.44 -40.63
C PHE A 73 -5.46 -1.46 -39.82
N ALA A 74 -5.30 -1.18 -38.53
CA ALA A 74 -4.92 -2.18 -37.53
C ALA A 74 -6.20 -2.66 -36.83
N LEU A 75 -6.57 -3.92 -37.06
CA LEU A 75 -7.72 -4.57 -36.45
C LEU A 75 -7.29 -5.29 -35.17
N LYS A 76 -7.78 -4.82 -34.02
CA LYS A 76 -7.63 -5.50 -32.73
C LYS A 76 -8.72 -6.58 -32.61
N VAL A 77 -8.31 -7.84 -32.52
CA VAL A 77 -9.19 -9.00 -32.41
C VAL A 77 -9.11 -9.56 -30.99
N VAL A 78 -10.26 -9.61 -30.32
CA VAL A 78 -10.42 -10.16 -28.97
C VAL A 78 -11.26 -11.43 -29.05
N GLU A 79 -10.70 -12.56 -28.63
CA GLU A 79 -11.38 -13.86 -28.71
C GLU A 79 -12.29 -14.09 -27.49
N LYS A 80 -13.61 -13.97 -27.69
CA LYS A 80 -14.61 -14.09 -26.60
C LYS A 80 -14.51 -15.39 -25.81
N GLN A 81 -14.21 -16.52 -26.48
CA GLN A 81 -14.06 -17.82 -25.81
C GLN A 81 -12.77 -17.90 -24.98
N ARG A 82 -11.65 -17.31 -25.42
CA ARG A 82 -10.42 -17.22 -24.62
C ARG A 82 -10.62 -16.31 -23.41
N VAL A 83 -11.31 -15.17 -23.57
CA VAL A 83 -11.72 -14.30 -22.45
C VAL A 83 -12.61 -15.05 -21.45
N ARG A 84 -13.56 -15.87 -21.92
CA ARG A 84 -14.44 -16.69 -21.07
C ARG A 84 -13.72 -17.87 -20.41
N ARG A 85 -12.91 -18.63 -21.17
CA ARG A 85 -12.15 -19.83 -20.72
C ARG A 85 -11.09 -19.49 -19.68
N LEU A 86 -10.43 -18.34 -19.82
CA LEU A 86 -9.46 -17.88 -18.83
C LEU A 86 -10.10 -17.63 -17.45
N ARG A 87 -11.44 -17.61 -17.32
CA ARG A 87 -12.17 -17.38 -16.06
C ARG A 87 -11.57 -16.23 -15.22
N LEU A 88 -10.92 -15.27 -15.89
CA LEU A 88 -10.33 -14.13 -15.22
C LEU A 88 -11.53 -13.34 -14.70
N ARG A 89 -11.63 -13.26 -13.37
CA ARG A 89 -12.50 -12.31 -12.66
C ARG A 89 -12.07 -10.85 -12.92
N HIS A 90 -11.65 -10.52 -14.13
CA HIS A 90 -11.21 -9.19 -14.49
C HIS A 90 -12.37 -8.44 -15.13
N ALA A 91 -13.00 -7.59 -14.33
CA ALA A 91 -13.80 -6.48 -14.81
C ALA A 91 -13.05 -5.67 -15.90
N ASN A 92 -11.71 -5.71 -15.93
CA ASN A 92 -10.86 -5.05 -16.93
C ASN A 92 -11.23 -5.35 -18.37
N VAL A 93 -11.49 -6.60 -18.75
CA VAL A 93 -11.70 -6.90 -20.17
C VAL A 93 -13.03 -6.31 -20.64
N LEU A 94 -14.05 -6.33 -19.77
CA LEU A 94 -15.33 -5.69 -20.06
C LEU A 94 -15.22 -4.16 -20.04
N ASN A 95 -14.45 -3.59 -19.11
CA ASN A 95 -14.22 -2.15 -19.01
C ASN A 95 -13.36 -1.61 -20.16
N GLU A 96 -12.31 -2.32 -20.56
CA GLU A 96 -11.48 -1.99 -21.73
C GLU A 96 -12.31 -2.08 -23.01
N ILE A 97 -13.09 -3.17 -23.18
CA ILE A 97 -14.01 -3.29 -24.32
C ILE A 97 -15.09 -2.21 -24.30
N ALA A 98 -15.57 -1.80 -23.12
CA ALA A 98 -16.54 -0.71 -22.99
C ALA A 98 -15.92 0.65 -23.32
N MET A 99 -14.69 0.92 -22.89
CA MET A 99 -13.93 2.12 -23.25
C MET A 99 -13.63 2.20 -24.74
N GLU A 100 -13.29 1.08 -25.38
CA GLU A 100 -13.02 1.02 -26.83
C GLU A 100 -14.29 1.17 -27.69
N LYS A 101 -15.48 1.13 -27.09
CA LYS A 101 -16.74 1.37 -27.83
C LYS A 101 -17.01 2.85 -28.08
N GLU A 102 -16.47 3.75 -27.26
CA GLU A 102 -16.64 5.18 -27.44
C GLU A 102 -15.46 5.78 -28.20
N GLU A 103 -15.77 6.71 -29.09
CA GLU A 103 -14.73 7.37 -29.87
C GLU A 103 -13.88 8.29 -28.96
N PRO A 104 -12.54 8.27 -29.07
CA PRO A 104 -11.70 9.23 -28.38
C PRO A 104 -12.12 10.66 -28.71
N THR A 105 -12.30 11.47 -27.68
CA THR A 105 -12.70 12.88 -27.82
C THR A 105 -11.52 13.80 -27.54
N ALA A 106 -11.58 15.05 -28.01
CA ALA A 106 -10.58 16.07 -27.64
C ALA A 106 -10.45 16.24 -26.12
N ALA A 107 -11.53 16.00 -25.36
CA ALA A 107 -11.49 16.01 -23.90
C ALA A 107 -10.55 14.93 -23.35
N SER A 108 -10.47 13.75 -23.97
CA SER A 108 -9.55 12.68 -23.54
C SER A 108 -8.07 13.08 -23.71
N ASP A 109 -7.73 13.84 -24.76
CA ASP A 109 -6.38 14.39 -24.93
C ASP A 109 -6.05 15.41 -23.82
N LEU A 110 -7.02 16.24 -23.43
CA LEU A 110 -6.85 17.22 -22.34
C LEU A 110 -6.62 16.55 -20.99
N TRP A 111 -7.27 15.41 -20.73
CA TRP A 111 -6.95 14.58 -19.56
C TRP A 111 -5.49 14.11 -19.58
N ALA A 112 -5.03 13.61 -20.73
CA ALA A 112 -3.64 13.17 -20.90
C ALA A 112 -2.65 14.33 -20.68
N VAL A 113 -2.97 15.54 -21.15
CA VAL A 113 -2.17 16.75 -20.85
C VAL A 113 -2.09 17.02 -19.34
N GLY A 114 -3.21 16.88 -18.61
CA GLY A 114 -3.22 17.00 -17.15
C GLY A 114 -2.29 15.99 -16.47
N CYS A 115 -2.35 14.72 -16.88
CA CYS A 115 -1.47 13.68 -16.36
C CYS A 115 0.01 13.96 -16.66
N ILE A 116 0.32 14.38 -17.88
CA ILE A 116 1.69 14.71 -18.29
C ILE A 116 2.21 15.94 -17.53
N LEU A 117 1.41 16.98 -17.39
CA LEU A 117 1.79 18.18 -16.65
C LEU A 117 2.08 17.85 -15.19
N PHE A 118 1.20 17.08 -14.54
CA PHE A 118 1.44 16.57 -13.19
C PHE A 118 2.76 15.80 -13.13
N GLN A 119 3.00 14.86 -14.05
CA GLN A 119 4.20 14.04 -14.11
C GLN A 119 5.50 14.81 -14.37
N LEU A 120 5.45 15.88 -15.15
CA LEU A 120 6.60 16.75 -15.40
C LEU A 120 6.96 17.58 -14.16
N LEU A 121 5.97 18.06 -13.42
CA LEU A 121 6.16 18.91 -12.24
C LEU A 121 6.49 18.11 -10.98
N THR A 122 5.85 16.95 -10.82
CA THR A 122 5.94 16.14 -9.61
C THR A 122 6.81 14.91 -9.78
N GLY A 123 7.21 14.54 -11.00
CA GLY A 123 7.98 13.32 -11.20
C GLY A 123 7.23 12.00 -10.97
N GLU A 124 5.94 12.04 -10.65
CA GLU A 124 5.08 10.87 -10.43
C GLU A 124 3.82 10.96 -11.29
N THR A 125 3.12 9.87 -11.56
CA THR A 125 1.81 9.90 -12.22
C THR A 125 0.73 10.22 -11.20
N PRO A 126 -0.32 11.02 -11.52
CA PRO A 126 -1.38 11.33 -10.57
C PRO A 126 -2.15 10.09 -10.11
N PHE A 127 -2.18 9.05 -10.96
CA PHE A 127 -2.82 7.77 -10.67
C PHE A 127 -1.79 6.65 -10.88
N SER A 128 -1.39 5.99 -9.79
CA SER A 128 -0.49 4.83 -9.82
C SER A 128 -1.04 3.71 -8.95
N GLY A 129 -1.22 2.51 -9.50
CA GLY A 129 -1.63 1.31 -8.77
C GLY A 129 -0.67 0.14 -9.02
N GLY A 130 -0.70 -0.87 -8.15
CA GLY A 130 0.14 -2.07 -8.28
C GLY A 130 -0.13 -2.91 -9.54
N SER A 131 -1.27 -2.68 -10.21
CA SER A 131 -1.62 -3.24 -11.51
C SER A 131 -2.36 -2.24 -12.38
N ALA A 132 -2.51 -2.56 -13.67
CA ALA A 132 -3.29 -1.76 -14.61
C ALA A 132 -4.76 -1.60 -14.17
N TYR A 133 -5.35 -2.64 -13.59
CA TYR A 133 -6.72 -2.57 -13.05
C TYR A 133 -6.85 -1.53 -11.94
N LEU A 134 -5.94 -1.57 -10.98
CA LEU A 134 -6.00 -0.69 -9.81
C LEU A 134 -5.71 0.75 -10.20
N THR A 135 -4.81 0.94 -11.17
CA THR A 135 -4.59 2.25 -11.79
C THR A 135 -5.88 2.76 -12.43
N PHE A 136 -6.60 1.90 -13.15
CA PHE A 136 -7.91 2.24 -13.72
C PHE A 136 -8.94 2.59 -12.64
N LEU A 137 -9.03 1.83 -11.54
CA LEU A 137 -9.93 2.17 -10.42
C LEU A 137 -9.59 3.53 -9.80
N LYS A 138 -8.30 3.88 -9.69
CA LYS A 138 -7.86 5.20 -9.23
C LYS A 138 -8.25 6.32 -10.21
N VAL A 139 -8.10 6.07 -11.52
CA VAL A 139 -8.56 6.99 -12.57
C VAL A 139 -10.08 7.22 -12.47
N GLN A 140 -10.86 6.17 -12.23
CA GLN A 140 -12.32 6.28 -12.04
C GLN A 140 -12.70 7.04 -10.77
N ASP A 141 -11.97 6.83 -9.67
CA ASP A 141 -12.19 7.58 -8.42
C ASP A 141 -11.80 9.06 -8.58
N GLY A 142 -10.85 9.37 -9.47
CA GLY A 142 -10.47 10.74 -9.81
C GLY A 142 -9.73 11.49 -8.70
N ARG A 143 -9.39 10.82 -7.60
CA ARG A 143 -8.67 11.42 -6.47
C ARG A 143 -7.16 11.34 -6.69
N PHE A 144 -6.51 12.48 -6.58
CA PHE A 144 -5.06 12.63 -6.59
C PHE A 144 -4.68 13.79 -5.66
N GLU A 145 -3.43 13.82 -5.22
CA GLU A 145 -2.94 14.86 -4.31
C GLU A 145 -1.82 15.65 -4.98
N LEU A 146 -1.85 16.97 -4.80
CA LEU A 146 -0.84 17.88 -5.34
C LEU A 146 0.17 18.25 -4.25
N PRO A 147 1.48 18.02 -4.48
CA PRO A 147 2.51 18.41 -3.52
C PRO A 147 2.59 19.92 -3.31
N ALA A 148 2.91 20.34 -2.08
CA ALA A 148 2.99 21.76 -1.70
C ALA A 148 4.09 22.57 -2.42
N TYR A 149 5.02 21.92 -3.13
CA TYR A 149 6.02 22.59 -3.95
C TYR A 149 5.52 22.94 -5.37
N VAL A 150 4.34 22.45 -5.75
CA VAL A 150 3.70 22.80 -7.02
C VAL A 150 3.08 24.19 -6.87
N SER A 151 3.34 25.08 -7.83
CA SER A 151 2.79 26.45 -7.78
C SER A 151 1.28 26.46 -7.92
N ASP A 152 0.60 27.40 -7.27
CA ASP A 152 -0.87 27.51 -7.27
C ASP A 152 -1.47 27.53 -8.69
N SER A 153 -0.84 28.27 -9.62
CA SER A 153 -1.28 28.32 -11.03
C SER A 153 -1.17 26.98 -11.75
N ALA A 154 -0.21 26.14 -11.37
CA ALA A 154 -0.05 24.80 -11.95
C ALA A 154 -1.02 23.82 -11.32
N ALA A 155 -1.19 23.89 -9.99
CA ALA A 155 -2.17 23.11 -9.24
C ALA A 155 -3.59 23.34 -9.76
N ASP A 156 -3.95 24.60 -9.98
CA ASP A 156 -5.25 25.00 -10.54
C ASP A 156 -5.46 24.42 -11.95
N LEU A 157 -4.49 24.60 -12.85
CA LEU A 157 -4.58 24.05 -14.21
C LEU A 157 -4.72 22.52 -14.22
N ILE A 158 -3.90 21.81 -13.43
CA ILE A 158 -3.97 20.34 -13.32
C ILE A 158 -5.35 19.92 -12.83
N THR A 159 -5.89 20.59 -11.82
CA THR A 159 -7.20 20.27 -11.24
C THR A 159 -8.33 20.49 -12.25
N GLN A 160 -8.25 21.53 -13.07
CA GLN A 160 -9.23 21.78 -14.13
C GLN A 160 -9.10 20.80 -15.33
N LEU A 161 -7.90 20.27 -15.59
CA LEU A 161 -7.66 19.24 -16.61
C LEU A 161 -8.09 17.83 -16.14
N LEU A 162 -7.87 17.50 -14.87
CA LEU A 162 -8.14 16.18 -14.29
C LEU A 162 -9.56 16.07 -13.70
N GLN A 163 -10.54 16.71 -14.33
CA GLN A 163 -11.96 16.51 -14.04
C GLN A 163 -12.43 15.17 -14.61
N THR A 164 -13.07 14.30 -13.83
CA THR A 164 -13.58 13.00 -14.31
C THR A 164 -14.71 13.17 -15.32
N ASP A 165 -15.57 14.17 -15.13
CA ASP A 165 -16.59 14.60 -16.08
C ASP A 165 -15.94 15.38 -17.25
N PRO A 166 -15.95 14.84 -18.49
CA PRO A 166 -15.34 15.51 -19.64
C PRO A 166 -15.94 16.89 -19.94
N ALA A 167 -17.21 17.13 -19.58
CA ALA A 167 -17.88 18.41 -19.84
C ALA A 167 -17.42 19.53 -18.90
N ARG A 168 -16.83 19.19 -17.75
CA ARG A 168 -16.28 20.16 -16.79
C ARG A 168 -14.82 20.50 -17.04
N ARG A 169 -14.18 19.81 -17.99
CA ARG A 169 -12.75 19.95 -18.27
C ARG A 169 -12.48 21.25 -19.02
N ILE A 170 -11.47 22.00 -18.59
CA ILE A 170 -11.06 23.26 -19.22
C ILE A 170 -10.73 23.06 -20.71
N GLY A 171 -11.21 23.96 -21.58
CA GLY A 171 -10.98 23.91 -23.02
C GLY A 171 -9.65 24.56 -23.45
N ILE A 172 -9.18 24.23 -24.66
CA ILE A 172 -7.92 24.78 -25.23
C ILE A 172 -7.84 26.31 -25.21
N PRO A 173 -8.89 27.09 -25.58
CA PRO A 173 -8.81 28.55 -25.54
C PRO A 173 -8.52 29.10 -24.14
N ASP A 174 -9.12 28.47 -23.11
CA ASP A 174 -8.97 28.88 -21.73
C ASP A 174 -7.63 28.42 -21.16
N ILE A 175 -7.14 27.23 -21.55
CA ILE A 175 -5.79 26.76 -21.22
C ILE A 175 -4.73 27.77 -21.69
N LYS A 176 -4.84 28.26 -22.93
CA LYS A 176 -3.88 29.25 -23.46
C LYS A 176 -3.91 30.59 -22.72
N GLN A 177 -5.04 30.94 -22.11
CA GLN A 177 -5.21 32.17 -21.32
C GLN A 177 -4.93 31.95 -19.83
N HIS A 178 -4.70 30.72 -19.41
CA HIS A 178 -4.51 30.35 -18.02
C HIS A 178 -3.25 31.00 -17.42
N ALA A 179 -3.31 31.38 -16.14
CA ALA A 179 -2.20 32.04 -15.43
C ALA A 179 -0.89 31.22 -15.45
N PHE A 180 -0.99 29.89 -15.57
CA PHE A 180 0.15 28.98 -15.73
C PHE A 180 0.99 29.30 -16.97
N PHE A 181 0.35 29.72 -18.06
CA PHE A 181 0.99 30.07 -19.32
C PHE A 181 1.16 31.58 -19.52
N HIS A 182 1.06 32.37 -18.46
CA HIS A 182 1.27 33.81 -18.52
C HIS A 182 2.65 34.13 -19.12
N GLY A 183 2.66 34.95 -20.18
CA GLY A 183 3.88 35.36 -20.89
C GLY A 183 4.31 34.42 -22.01
N VAL A 184 3.58 33.32 -22.26
CA VAL A 184 3.81 32.45 -23.41
C VAL A 184 3.11 33.01 -24.64
N ASP A 185 3.88 33.31 -25.67
CA ASP A 185 3.36 33.62 -27.01
C ASP A 185 3.08 32.30 -27.75
N PHE A 186 1.83 31.85 -27.71
CA PHE A 186 1.41 30.62 -28.40
C PHE A 186 1.45 30.72 -29.93
N ASP A 187 1.41 31.92 -30.50
CA ASP A 187 1.44 32.09 -31.96
C ASP A 187 2.88 31.94 -32.50
N ASN A 188 3.88 32.30 -31.68
CA ASN A 188 5.30 32.21 -32.04
C ASN A 188 6.10 31.21 -31.17
N HIS A 189 5.45 30.29 -30.45
CA HIS A 189 6.11 29.38 -29.50
C HIS A 189 7.25 28.54 -30.09
N MET A 190 7.20 28.20 -31.38
CA MET A 190 8.27 27.46 -32.08
C MET A 190 9.54 28.28 -32.28
N GLN A 191 9.45 29.60 -32.17
CA GLN A 191 10.57 30.54 -32.28
C GLN A 191 11.07 30.99 -30.90
N ALA A 192 10.40 30.57 -29.83
CA ALA A 192 10.80 30.90 -28.47
C ALA A 192 12.21 30.34 -28.18
N PRO A 193 13.09 31.12 -27.52
CA PRO A 193 14.38 30.60 -27.11
C PRO A 193 14.18 29.44 -26.15
N VAL A 194 15.04 28.41 -26.27
CA VAL A 194 15.03 27.28 -25.34
C VAL A 194 15.11 27.84 -23.91
N PRO A 195 14.16 27.50 -23.01
CA PRO A 195 14.20 27.97 -21.64
C PRO A 195 15.53 27.59 -21.01
N GLY A 196 16.22 28.56 -20.40
CA GLY A 196 17.43 28.27 -19.64
C GLY A 196 17.08 27.34 -18.48
N VAL A 197 17.85 26.27 -18.29
CA VAL A 197 17.67 25.36 -17.15
C VAL A 197 18.09 26.09 -15.88
N LYS A 198 17.12 26.69 -15.20
CA LYS A 198 17.29 27.22 -13.85
C LYS A 198 16.56 26.28 -12.90
N PHE A 199 17.24 25.22 -12.47
CA PHE A 199 16.74 24.45 -11.33
C PHE A 199 16.83 25.36 -10.11
N GLN A 200 15.69 25.88 -9.68
CA GLN A 200 15.59 26.56 -8.40
C GLN A 200 15.95 25.54 -7.31
N ASN A 201 16.76 25.93 -6.33
CA ASN A 201 17.20 25.06 -5.22
C ASN A 201 18.27 23.99 -5.55
N THR A 202 19.32 24.34 -6.30
CA THR A 202 20.52 23.47 -6.46
C THR A 202 21.09 22.98 -5.13
N GLY A 203 20.95 23.78 -4.07
CA GLY A 203 21.36 23.41 -2.71
C GLY A 203 20.60 22.22 -2.10
N LEU A 204 19.38 21.91 -2.56
CA LEU A 204 18.63 20.74 -2.08
C LEU A 204 19.12 19.44 -2.72
N LEU A 205 19.58 19.46 -3.98
CA LEU A 205 20.16 18.27 -4.61
C LEU A 205 21.46 17.86 -3.93
N SER A 206 22.34 18.84 -3.66
CA SER A 206 23.57 18.59 -2.90
C SER A 206 23.27 18.16 -1.47
N PHE A 207 22.22 18.70 -0.86
CA PHE A 207 21.80 18.26 0.47
C PHE A 207 21.27 16.83 0.49
N ALA A 208 20.44 16.44 -0.48
CA ALA A 208 19.95 15.07 -0.61
C ALA A 208 21.13 14.08 -0.76
N LYS A 209 22.18 14.46 -1.50
CA LYS A 209 23.42 13.69 -1.60
C LYS A 209 24.14 13.58 -0.25
N GLN A 210 24.25 14.69 0.48
CA GLN A 210 24.85 14.70 1.83
C GLN A 210 24.11 13.78 2.80
N LEU A 211 22.77 13.78 2.76
CA LEU A 211 21.94 12.88 3.58
C LEU A 211 22.17 11.40 3.21
N GLU A 212 22.26 11.09 1.92
CA GLU A 212 22.60 9.75 1.44
C GLU A 212 23.97 9.29 1.96
N ASP A 213 25.00 10.14 1.84
CA ASP A 213 26.36 9.81 2.26
C ASP A 213 26.45 9.64 3.78
N ALA A 214 25.75 10.48 4.54
CA ALA A 214 25.64 10.36 5.99
C ALA A 214 24.95 9.05 6.41
N GLU A 215 23.87 8.65 5.74
CA GLU A 215 23.18 7.40 6.04
C GLU A 215 24.02 6.17 5.69
N LYS A 216 24.83 6.24 4.63
CA LYS A 216 25.78 5.17 4.27
C LYS A 216 26.93 5.05 5.26
N ALA A 217 27.36 6.16 5.85
CA ALA A 217 28.46 6.19 6.83
C ALA A 217 28.00 5.91 8.28
N ARG A 218 26.69 5.86 8.53
CA ARG A 218 26.13 5.66 9.88
C ARG A 218 26.51 4.29 10.44
N ASP A 219 26.91 4.28 11.71
CA ASP A 219 27.02 3.04 12.47
C ASP A 219 25.62 2.49 12.77
N LYS A 220 25.33 1.31 12.24
CA LYS A 220 24.03 0.65 12.36
C LYS A 220 23.85 -0.09 13.68
N ALA A 221 24.92 -0.25 14.46
CA ALA A 221 24.84 -0.82 15.80
C ALA A 221 24.36 0.20 16.84
N LEU A 222 24.52 1.50 16.57
CA LEU A 222 24.09 2.57 17.47
C LEU A 222 22.61 2.94 17.25
N PRO A 223 21.88 3.33 18.31
CA PRO A 223 20.53 3.85 18.18
C PRO A 223 20.45 4.99 17.16
N LEU A 224 19.30 5.11 16.49
CA LEU A 224 19.10 6.20 15.55
C LEU A 224 19.02 7.52 16.32
N ALA A 225 20.13 8.26 16.34
CA ALA A 225 20.24 9.55 16.99
C ALA A 225 20.52 10.66 15.97
N PHE A 226 20.05 11.87 16.27
CA PHE A 226 20.34 13.07 15.47
C PHE A 226 21.43 13.95 16.06
N ALA A 227 21.98 13.59 17.23
CA ALA A 227 22.99 14.38 17.94
C ALA A 227 24.28 14.55 17.11
N ASP A 228 24.74 13.50 16.43
CA ASP A 228 25.97 13.55 15.61
C ASP A 228 25.78 14.27 14.26
N SER A 229 24.54 14.68 13.96
CA SER A 229 24.13 15.27 12.68
C SER A 229 23.19 16.47 12.88
N GLU A 230 23.40 17.21 13.97
CA GLU A 230 22.58 18.35 14.38
C GLU A 230 22.42 19.37 13.24
N ALA A 231 23.49 19.59 12.47
CA ALA A 231 23.49 20.47 11.31
C ALA A 231 22.49 20.07 10.21
N ALA A 232 22.31 18.77 9.94
CA ALA A 232 21.35 18.30 8.94
C ALA A 232 19.91 18.46 9.45
N GLN A 233 19.69 18.17 10.74
CA GLN A 233 18.39 18.30 11.37
C GLN A 233 17.93 19.75 11.44
N GLN A 234 18.80 20.65 11.90
CA GLN A 234 18.58 22.10 11.92
C GLN A 234 18.31 22.63 10.51
N ARG A 235 19.05 22.15 9.51
CA ARG A 235 18.83 22.54 8.12
C ARG A 235 17.46 22.11 7.60
N ILE A 236 17.01 20.88 7.85
CA ILE A 236 15.66 20.41 7.47
C ILE A 236 14.58 21.21 8.19
N ALA A 237 14.77 21.51 9.48
CA ALA A 237 13.83 22.30 10.28
C ALA A 237 13.72 23.76 9.79
N ALA A 238 14.81 24.32 9.25
CA ALA A 238 14.84 25.68 8.70
C ALA A 238 14.28 25.80 7.27
N LEU A 239 13.99 24.69 6.58
CA LEU A 239 13.39 24.73 5.24
C LEU A 239 11.95 25.25 5.30
N SER A 240 11.56 26.00 4.27
CA SER A 240 10.15 26.31 4.01
C SER A 240 9.35 25.00 3.77
N ALA A 241 8.03 25.02 4.01
CA ALA A 241 7.19 23.85 3.76
C ALA A 241 7.30 23.33 2.30
N PRO A 242 7.31 24.20 1.26
CA PRO A 242 7.58 23.79 -0.12
C PRO A 242 8.95 23.13 -0.30
N ASP A 243 10.03 23.73 0.23
CA ASP A 243 11.39 23.18 0.07
C ASP A 243 11.57 21.85 0.81
N ARG A 244 10.93 21.70 1.98
CA ARG A 244 10.91 20.45 2.73
C ARG A 244 10.16 19.36 1.96
N SER A 245 9.02 19.69 1.36
CA SER A 245 8.26 18.78 0.50
C SER A 245 9.07 18.38 -0.74
N LEU A 246 9.74 19.34 -1.37
CA LEU A 246 10.63 19.11 -2.51
C LEU A 246 11.83 18.24 -2.15
N LEU A 247 12.47 18.46 -0.98
CA LEU A 247 13.55 17.60 -0.50
C LEU A 247 13.08 16.16 -0.30
N LEU A 248 11.94 15.95 0.37
CA LEU A 248 11.37 14.62 0.54
C LEU A 248 11.08 13.96 -0.81
N HIS A 249 10.55 14.71 -1.77
CA HIS A 249 10.32 14.25 -3.13
C HIS A 249 11.64 13.85 -3.85
N LEU A 250 12.69 14.67 -3.77
CA LEU A 250 14.01 14.34 -4.31
C LEU A 250 14.58 13.04 -3.70
N LEU A 251 14.42 12.87 -2.39
CA LEU A 251 14.84 11.65 -1.70
C LEU A 251 14.01 10.44 -2.15
N LYS A 252 12.69 10.58 -2.35
CA LYS A 252 11.83 9.51 -2.89
C LYS A 252 12.30 9.08 -4.29
N ARG A 253 12.53 10.04 -5.18
CA ARG A 253 13.02 9.77 -6.55
C ARG A 253 14.40 9.11 -6.60
N LYS A 254 15.26 9.43 -5.63
CA LYS A 254 16.55 8.77 -5.45
C LYS A 254 16.43 7.41 -4.75
N GLN A 255 15.22 6.96 -4.42
CA GLN A 255 14.94 5.78 -3.63
C GLN A 255 15.75 5.79 -2.33
N LEU A 256 15.73 6.88 -1.57
CA LEU A 256 16.47 7.00 -0.30
C LEU A 256 15.56 6.94 0.92
N VAL A 257 14.27 7.23 0.77
CA VAL A 257 13.33 7.30 1.91
C VAL A 257 13.08 5.92 2.53
N HIS A 258 13.31 4.84 1.78
CA HIS A 258 13.30 3.48 2.32
C HIS A 258 14.48 3.17 3.24
N LEU A 259 15.51 4.04 3.30
CA LEU A 259 16.60 3.89 4.26
C LEU A 259 16.15 4.35 5.66
N PRO A 260 16.42 3.57 6.73
CA PRO A 260 15.87 3.84 8.06
C PRO A 260 16.20 5.18 8.69
N GLY A 261 17.38 5.74 8.43
CA GLY A 261 17.79 7.03 9.02
C GLY A 261 17.40 8.28 8.23
N ILE A 262 16.69 8.15 7.10
CA ILE A 262 16.35 9.29 6.24
C ILE A 262 15.01 9.92 6.64
N TYR A 263 13.91 9.16 6.59
CA TYR A 263 12.58 9.70 6.84
C TYR A 263 12.38 10.27 8.25
N PRO A 264 12.91 9.66 9.33
CA PRO A 264 12.76 10.20 10.69
C PRO A 264 13.31 11.63 10.87
N ARG A 265 14.25 12.07 10.02
CA ARG A 265 14.80 13.43 10.08
C ARG A 265 13.78 14.51 9.77
N PHE A 266 12.63 14.15 9.18
CA PHE A 266 11.51 15.05 8.93
C PHE A 266 10.58 15.19 10.15
N PHE A 267 11.05 14.86 11.36
CA PHE A 267 10.27 14.98 12.59
C PHE A 267 11.10 15.66 13.69
N ALA A 268 10.45 16.06 14.79
CA ALA A 268 11.12 16.76 15.89
C ALA A 268 12.18 15.89 16.60
N SER A 269 12.00 14.56 16.59
CA SER A 269 12.94 13.60 17.18
C SER A 269 12.97 12.32 16.35
N ALA A 270 14.05 11.54 16.50
CA ALA A 270 14.18 10.25 15.82
C ALA A 270 13.11 9.28 16.30
N ALA A 271 12.81 9.30 17.59
CA ALA A 271 11.75 8.56 18.23
C ALA A 271 10.39 8.80 17.57
N LEU A 272 9.97 10.07 17.47
CA LEU A 272 8.72 10.43 16.80
C LEU A 272 8.74 10.00 15.33
N GLY A 273 9.84 10.26 14.62
CA GLY A 273 9.97 9.91 13.21
C GLY A 273 9.90 8.40 12.94
N ARG A 274 10.41 7.57 13.86
CA ARG A 274 10.29 6.11 13.79
C ARG A 274 8.86 5.61 13.98
N CYS A 275 8.02 6.40 14.64
CA CYS A 275 6.60 6.09 14.84
C CYS A 275 5.71 6.52 13.67
N ARG A 276 6.19 7.34 12.73
CA ARG A 276 5.34 8.08 11.79
C ARG A 276 5.45 7.63 10.32
N TYR A 277 5.90 6.40 10.06
CA TYR A 277 6.02 5.88 8.68
C TYR A 277 4.68 5.66 7.97
N ALA A 278 3.61 5.40 8.71
CA ALA A 278 2.28 5.22 8.14
C ALA A 278 1.66 6.59 7.79
N THR A 279 1.53 6.88 6.50
CA THR A 279 0.95 8.14 5.99
C THR A 279 0.04 7.85 4.81
N ASP A 280 -1.06 8.59 4.69
CA ASP A 280 -1.93 8.58 3.49
C ASP A 280 -2.33 7.18 3.00
N ARG A 281 -2.73 6.32 3.96
CA ARG A 281 -3.11 4.91 3.75
C ARG A 281 -2.00 4.00 3.21
N GLY A 282 -0.77 4.49 3.17
CA GLY A 282 0.43 3.74 2.80
C GLY A 282 1.47 3.71 3.92
N TYR A 283 2.65 3.18 3.58
CA TYR A 283 3.79 3.14 4.49
C TYR A 283 5.05 3.57 3.75
N VAL A 284 5.69 4.60 4.29
CA VAL A 284 6.86 5.21 3.67
C VAL A 284 8.04 4.22 3.61
N GLY A 285 8.48 3.92 2.39
CA GLY A 285 9.63 3.04 2.14
C GLY A 285 9.31 1.55 2.00
N LEU A 286 8.06 1.14 2.27
CA LEU A 286 7.57 -0.24 2.09
C LEU A 286 6.46 -0.28 1.04
N THR A 287 6.81 0.14 -0.18
CA THR A 287 5.89 0.35 -1.30
C THR A 287 5.96 -0.81 -2.30
N HIS A 288 4.91 -0.97 -3.11
CA HIS A 288 4.82 -2.05 -4.10
C HIS A 288 6.02 -2.04 -5.07
N ASP A 289 6.42 -0.89 -5.59
CA ASP A 289 7.55 -0.76 -6.52
C ASP A 289 8.90 -1.22 -5.93
N LEU A 290 9.07 -1.13 -4.62
CA LEU A 290 10.30 -1.53 -3.93
C LEU A 290 10.26 -2.95 -3.37
N GLN A 291 9.06 -3.48 -3.10
CA GLN A 291 8.87 -4.67 -2.28
C GLN A 291 8.01 -5.76 -2.94
N ASN A 292 7.60 -5.58 -4.20
CA ASN A 292 6.80 -6.59 -4.92
C ASN A 292 7.62 -7.82 -5.35
N GLU A 293 8.94 -7.70 -5.44
CA GLU A 293 9.80 -8.86 -5.69
C GLU A 293 9.85 -9.73 -4.42
N TRP A 294 9.56 -11.03 -4.59
CA TRP A 294 9.67 -11.99 -3.49
C TRP A 294 11.14 -12.31 -3.26
N ALA A 295 11.67 -11.73 -2.19
CA ALA A 295 13.02 -11.99 -1.71
C ALA A 295 12.95 -13.05 -0.62
N ASP A 296 13.19 -14.32 -0.98
CA ASP A 296 13.43 -15.42 -0.05
C ASP A 296 12.39 -15.55 1.10
N SER A 297 12.77 -16.20 2.21
CA SER A 297 11.98 -16.25 3.44
C SER A 297 12.33 -15.06 4.34
N PHE A 298 11.35 -14.46 5.01
CA PHE A 298 11.57 -13.36 5.96
C PHE A 298 10.85 -13.59 7.28
N SER A 299 11.33 -12.97 8.36
CA SER A 299 10.66 -13.00 9.67
C SER A 299 10.32 -11.60 10.17
N PHE A 300 9.24 -11.50 10.95
CA PHE A 300 8.83 -10.30 11.67
C PHE A 300 8.34 -10.66 13.07
N LEU A 301 8.42 -9.71 14.00
CA LEU A 301 7.92 -9.90 15.36
C LEU A 301 6.56 -9.22 15.54
N VAL A 302 5.73 -9.80 16.40
CA VAL A 302 4.46 -9.22 16.83
C VAL A 302 4.40 -9.22 18.36
N GLY A 303 4.16 -8.05 18.94
CA GLY A 303 3.96 -7.86 20.38
C GLY A 303 2.72 -7.02 20.65
N ARG A 304 2.14 -7.19 21.84
CA ARG A 304 1.06 -6.35 22.36
C ARG A 304 1.63 -5.46 23.46
N ASP A 305 1.06 -4.28 23.65
CA ASP A 305 1.31 -3.42 24.82
C ASP A 305 2.76 -2.94 25.04
N SER A 306 2.94 -2.13 26.08
CA SER A 306 4.21 -1.52 26.46
C SER A 306 5.21 -2.53 27.05
N VAL A 307 4.75 -3.63 27.64
CA VAL A 307 5.59 -4.68 28.24
C VAL A 307 6.27 -5.50 27.14
N ALA A 308 5.52 -5.97 26.14
CA ALA A 308 6.16 -6.67 25.01
C ALA A 308 7.12 -5.76 24.25
N THR A 309 6.78 -4.48 24.13
CA THR A 309 7.67 -3.49 23.52
C THR A 309 8.99 -3.37 24.28
N LEU A 310 8.94 -3.36 25.62
CA LEU A 310 10.12 -3.34 26.49
C LEU A 310 10.96 -4.61 26.37
N GLU A 311 10.31 -5.76 26.30
CA GLU A 311 10.98 -7.05 26.08
C GLU A 311 11.71 -7.09 24.73
N ILE A 312 11.07 -6.66 23.64
CA ILE A 312 11.71 -6.58 22.31
C ILE A 312 12.88 -5.59 22.32
N ALA A 313 12.73 -4.43 22.94
CA ALA A 313 13.78 -3.43 23.08
C ALA A 313 14.99 -3.98 23.86
N SER A 314 14.74 -4.61 25.00
CA SER A 314 15.78 -5.20 25.85
C SER A 314 16.53 -6.31 25.13
N ALA A 315 15.81 -7.21 24.46
CA ALA A 315 16.38 -8.29 23.66
C ALA A 315 17.32 -7.78 22.55
N THR A 316 16.94 -6.66 21.94
CA THR A 316 17.74 -6.00 20.90
C THR A 316 19.01 -5.39 21.48
N ARG A 317 18.92 -4.76 22.66
CA ARG A 317 20.03 -4.08 23.32
C ARG A 317 21.09 -5.05 23.84
N GLU A 318 20.66 -6.15 24.45
CA GLU A 318 21.56 -7.17 25.02
C GLU A 318 22.26 -8.02 23.95
N GLY A 319 21.78 -7.91 22.70
CA GLY A 319 22.43 -8.51 21.55
C GLY A 319 22.46 -10.03 21.58
N THR A 320 21.49 -10.66 22.26
CA THR A 320 21.38 -12.12 22.34
C THR A 320 21.49 -12.73 20.94
N PRO A 321 22.32 -13.79 20.74
CA PRO A 321 22.59 -14.33 19.42
C PRO A 321 21.31 -14.70 18.65
N GLU A 322 20.24 -15.11 19.32
CA GLU A 322 18.97 -15.49 18.71
C GLU A 322 18.14 -14.29 18.21
N ALA A 323 18.06 -13.18 18.97
CA ALA A 323 17.39 -11.94 18.51
C ALA A 323 18.22 -11.21 17.43
N ASN A 324 19.55 -11.26 17.53
CA ASN A 324 20.45 -10.71 16.52
C ASN A 324 20.63 -11.61 15.28
N LYS A 325 20.45 -12.94 15.38
CA LYS A 325 20.46 -13.86 14.23
C LYS A 325 19.25 -13.67 13.32
N GLN A 326 18.13 -13.25 13.87
CA GLN A 326 16.91 -12.96 13.11
C GLN A 326 16.62 -11.47 13.19
N LYS A 327 17.43 -10.60 12.57
CA LYS A 327 17.06 -9.19 12.41
C LYS A 327 15.69 -9.13 11.73
N PRO A 328 14.60 -8.82 12.46
CA PRO A 328 13.28 -8.96 11.88
C PRO A 328 13.12 -7.88 10.82
N ALA A 329 12.46 -8.24 9.71
CA ALA A 329 12.13 -7.32 8.63
C ALA A 329 11.44 -6.06 9.16
N PHE A 330 10.51 -6.27 10.09
CA PHE A 330 9.79 -5.24 10.83
C PHE A 330 9.24 -5.82 12.15
N VAL A 331 8.78 -4.94 13.03
CA VAL A 331 8.09 -5.27 14.27
C VAL A 331 6.69 -4.68 14.22
N VAL A 332 5.69 -5.49 14.53
CA VAL A 332 4.30 -5.07 14.69
C VAL A 332 4.02 -4.91 16.19
N ILE A 333 3.51 -3.74 16.58
CA ILE A 333 3.10 -3.44 17.94
C ILE A 333 1.60 -3.19 17.94
N CYS A 334 0.86 -4.03 18.66
CA CYS A 334 -0.60 -4.04 18.64
C CYS A 334 -1.19 -3.42 19.90
N GLY A 335 -1.72 -2.19 19.75
CA GLY A 335 -2.49 -1.44 20.74
C GLY A 335 -1.88 -1.33 22.15
N ASP A 336 -2.66 -0.76 23.07
CA ASP A 336 -2.28 -0.56 24.48
C ASP A 336 -0.89 0.10 24.67
N PHE A 337 -0.57 1.07 23.81
CA PHE A 337 0.73 1.74 23.83
C PHE A 337 0.96 2.56 25.11
N VAL A 338 -0.11 3.18 25.61
CA VAL A 338 -0.14 4.01 26.82
C VAL A 338 -1.39 3.68 27.63
N HIS A 339 -1.31 3.82 28.95
CA HIS A 339 -2.42 3.54 29.87
C HIS A 339 -3.27 4.78 30.19
N ALA A 340 -2.67 5.97 30.08
CA ALA A 340 -3.39 7.22 30.26
C ALA A 340 -4.33 7.50 29.07
N GLU A 341 -5.45 8.16 29.36
CA GLU A 341 -6.42 8.61 28.36
C GLU A 341 -6.06 10.03 27.85
N PRO A 342 -6.40 10.37 26.60
CA PRO A 342 -6.24 11.73 26.09
C PRO A 342 -6.92 12.76 27.01
N GLY A 343 -6.18 13.82 27.35
CA GLY A 343 -6.63 14.85 28.30
C GLY A 343 -6.24 14.61 29.75
N GLN A 344 -5.65 13.47 30.10
CA GLN A 344 -4.98 13.28 31.39
C GLN A 344 -3.58 13.88 31.38
N GLU A 345 -3.13 14.43 32.51
CA GLU A 345 -1.83 15.09 32.65
C GLU A 345 -0.65 14.18 32.29
N SER A 346 -0.76 12.88 32.58
CA SER A 346 0.29 11.90 32.30
C SER A 346 0.29 11.38 30.85
N PHE A 347 -0.69 11.72 30.03
CA PHE A 347 -0.84 11.17 28.67
C PHE A 347 0.37 11.46 27.78
N ASP A 348 0.72 12.74 27.62
CA ASP A 348 1.83 13.15 26.75
C ASP A 348 3.18 12.62 27.24
N ALA A 349 3.35 12.52 28.57
CA ALA A 349 4.54 11.94 29.18
C ALA A 349 4.66 10.44 28.89
N GLN A 350 3.56 9.68 28.98
CA GLN A 350 3.54 8.27 28.63
C GLN A 350 3.77 8.04 27.14
N VAL A 351 3.15 8.84 26.26
CA VAL A 351 3.40 8.77 24.80
C VAL A 351 4.87 9.02 24.50
N SER A 352 5.45 10.05 25.12
CA SER A 352 6.87 10.37 24.94
C SER A 352 7.78 9.25 25.44
N ALA A 353 7.48 8.68 26.61
CA ALA A 353 8.24 7.55 27.16
C ALA A 353 8.16 6.31 26.25
N PHE A 354 6.97 6.00 25.72
CA PHE A 354 6.79 4.90 24.79
C PHE A 354 7.54 5.12 23.46
N GLN A 355 7.54 6.34 22.92
CA GLN A 355 8.34 6.69 21.73
C GLN A 355 9.84 6.51 21.97
N GLN A 356 10.34 6.84 23.16
CA GLN A 356 11.74 6.59 23.52
C GLN A 356 12.02 5.09 23.62
N LEU A 357 11.12 4.33 24.25
CA LEU A 357 11.25 2.88 24.38
C LEU A 357 11.40 2.18 23.02
N VAL A 358 10.53 2.48 22.05
CA VAL A 358 10.63 1.88 20.71
C VAL A 358 11.87 2.32 19.94
N SER A 359 12.54 3.40 20.37
CA SER A 359 13.79 3.86 19.77
C SER A 359 14.99 2.98 20.14
N GLU A 360 14.87 2.17 21.19
CA GLU A 360 15.87 1.18 21.60
C GLU A 360 15.86 -0.08 20.71
N ILE A 361 14.76 -0.34 19.99
CA ILE A 361 14.71 -1.40 18.97
C ILE A 361 15.72 -1.08 17.86
N HIS A 362 16.35 -2.09 17.26
CA HIS A 362 17.42 -1.95 16.26
C HIS A 362 17.06 -0.86 15.23
N PRO A 363 17.97 0.10 14.94
CA PRO A 363 17.66 1.31 14.18
C PRO A 363 17.20 1.04 12.74
N ASP A 364 17.64 -0.07 12.15
CA ASP A 364 17.25 -0.46 10.79
C ASP A 364 15.90 -1.19 10.71
N THR A 365 15.34 -1.61 11.86
CA THR A 365 14.07 -2.34 11.90
C THR A 365 12.89 -1.37 11.81
N ARG A 366 12.00 -1.65 10.85
CA ARG A 366 10.75 -0.90 10.65
C ARG A 366 9.74 -1.23 11.74
N LEU A 367 8.97 -0.23 12.16
CA LEU A 367 7.94 -0.35 13.20
C LEU A 367 6.57 -0.15 12.59
N VAL A 368 5.63 -1.04 12.91
CA VAL A 368 4.25 -1.03 12.43
C VAL A 368 3.33 -0.97 13.63
N PHE A 369 2.56 0.12 13.76
CA PHE A 369 1.65 0.32 14.88
C PHE A 369 0.23 -0.05 14.43
N VAL A 370 -0.43 -0.90 15.22
CA VAL A 370 -1.84 -1.29 15.00
C VAL A 370 -2.68 -0.63 16.08
N PRO A 371 -3.61 0.29 15.74
CA PRO A 371 -4.35 1.02 16.74
C PRO A 371 -5.35 0.11 17.47
N GLY A 372 -5.42 0.31 18.79
CA GLY A 372 -6.39 -0.34 19.66
C GLY A 372 -6.07 -0.10 21.13
N ARG A 373 -7.08 -0.28 21.97
CA ARG A 373 -6.99 -0.16 23.43
C ARG A 373 -7.89 -1.20 24.08
N SER A 374 -7.53 -1.72 25.24
CA SER A 374 -8.40 -2.57 26.04
C SER A 374 -9.56 -1.77 26.64
N SER A 375 -10.76 -2.35 26.59
CA SER A 375 -11.99 -1.73 27.12
C SER A 375 -12.14 -1.86 28.64
N ASP A 376 -11.15 -2.43 29.34
CA ASP A 376 -11.25 -2.82 30.76
C ASP A 376 -11.42 -1.65 31.74
N SER A 377 -11.26 -0.40 31.29
CA SER A 377 -11.35 0.78 32.16
C SER A 377 -12.77 1.24 32.48
N GLY A 378 -13.81 0.60 31.94
CA GLY A 378 -15.21 0.97 32.20
C GLY A 378 -15.60 2.39 31.78
N LYS A 379 -14.75 3.05 30.97
CA LYS A 379 -14.91 4.44 30.50
C LYS A 379 -15.01 4.56 28.97
N SER A 380 -15.05 3.46 28.21
CA SER A 380 -15.10 3.52 26.75
C SER A 380 -16.49 3.92 26.24
N GLY A 381 -16.62 5.21 25.94
CA GLY A 381 -17.71 5.73 25.12
C GLY A 381 -17.16 6.33 23.82
N ALA A 382 -18.03 6.51 22.83
CA ALA A 382 -17.67 7.01 21.50
C ALA A 382 -16.80 8.27 21.50
N ALA A 383 -17.01 9.21 22.43
CA ALA A 383 -16.20 10.42 22.55
C ALA A 383 -14.76 10.14 23.01
N SER A 384 -14.56 9.20 23.95
CA SER A 384 -13.23 8.76 24.39
C SER A 384 -12.51 8.02 23.26
N ASP A 385 -13.21 7.17 22.49
CA ASP A 385 -12.61 6.51 21.33
C ASP A 385 -12.25 7.48 20.21
N ALA A 386 -13.07 8.51 19.97
CA ALA A 386 -12.76 9.55 18.99
C ALA A 386 -11.46 10.29 19.38
N ALA A 387 -11.36 10.73 20.65
CA ALA A 387 -10.17 11.39 21.18
C ALA A 387 -8.94 10.48 21.13
N PHE A 388 -9.09 9.18 21.44
CA PHE A 388 -8.02 8.20 21.30
C PHE A 388 -7.53 8.07 19.86
N ILE A 389 -8.43 7.97 18.89
CA ILE A 389 -8.04 7.81 17.48
C ILE A 389 -7.31 9.06 16.99
N GLU A 390 -7.76 10.26 17.34
CA GLU A 390 -7.06 11.51 17.00
C GLU A 390 -5.67 11.61 17.65
N ALA A 391 -5.57 11.23 18.93
CA ALA A 391 -4.30 11.21 19.64
C ALA A 391 -3.33 10.17 19.08
N TYR A 392 -3.84 8.99 18.69
CA TYR A 392 -3.08 7.97 17.98
C TYR A 392 -2.57 8.50 16.64
N GLU A 393 -3.45 9.11 15.82
CA GLU A 393 -3.07 9.63 14.51
C GLU A 393 -2.04 10.75 14.60
N THR A 394 -2.05 11.49 15.71
CA THR A 394 -1.07 12.52 16.06
C THR A 394 0.26 11.97 16.60
N SER A 395 0.30 10.74 17.07
CA SER A 395 1.50 10.16 17.69
C SER A 395 2.18 9.10 16.81
N PHE A 396 1.39 8.33 16.07
CA PHE A 396 1.82 7.11 15.37
C PHE A 396 1.44 7.08 13.88
N GLY A 397 0.81 8.14 13.35
CA GLY A 397 0.46 8.23 11.93
C GLY A 397 -0.88 7.57 11.60
N ALA A 398 -1.09 7.20 10.34
CA ALA A 398 -2.40 6.75 9.87
C ALA A 398 -2.96 5.56 10.71
N SER A 399 -4.25 5.61 11.05
CA SER A 399 -4.92 4.55 11.83
C SER A 399 -5.32 3.33 10.99
N HIS A 400 -5.33 3.46 9.67
CA HIS A 400 -5.50 2.35 8.74
C HIS A 400 -4.66 2.62 7.50
N PHE A 401 -3.90 1.62 7.07
CA PHE A 401 -2.95 1.73 5.96
C PHE A 401 -2.53 0.35 5.47
N SER A 402 -1.90 0.30 4.30
CA SER A 402 -1.30 -0.92 3.78
C SER A 402 0.15 -0.72 3.41
N PHE A 403 0.91 -1.82 3.37
CA PHE A 403 2.30 -1.82 2.97
C PHE A 403 2.69 -3.13 2.31
N TRP A 404 3.83 -3.10 1.64
CA TRP A 404 4.39 -4.25 0.92
C TRP A 404 5.70 -4.66 1.57
N PHE A 405 5.90 -5.96 1.71
CA PHE A 405 7.19 -6.50 2.12
C PHE A 405 7.35 -7.90 1.54
N GLY A 406 8.49 -8.16 0.89
CA GLY A 406 8.82 -9.47 0.34
C GLY A 406 7.71 -10.08 -0.52
N GLY A 407 7.08 -9.32 -1.41
CA GLY A 407 5.99 -9.76 -2.28
C GLY A 407 4.65 -10.06 -1.59
N MET A 408 4.56 -9.88 -0.26
CA MET A 408 3.32 -9.91 0.49
C MET A 408 2.75 -8.51 0.68
N LYS A 409 1.43 -8.47 0.81
CA LYS A 409 0.70 -7.27 1.19
C LYS A 409 0.21 -7.37 2.63
N PHE A 410 0.47 -6.34 3.41
CA PHE A 410 0.02 -6.21 4.79
C PHE A 410 -1.00 -5.07 4.87
N ILE A 411 -2.10 -5.28 5.57
CA ILE A 411 -3.20 -4.32 5.71
C ILE A 411 -3.49 -4.13 7.19
N VAL A 412 -3.25 -2.93 7.71
CA VAL A 412 -3.56 -2.53 9.08
C VAL A 412 -4.92 -1.84 9.08
N MET A 413 -5.84 -2.32 9.91
CA MET A 413 -7.16 -1.73 10.09
C MET A 413 -7.35 -1.13 11.48
N ASN A 414 -8.18 -0.09 11.56
CA ASN A 414 -8.59 0.47 12.83
C ASN A 414 -9.84 -0.26 13.36
N SER A 415 -9.60 -1.25 14.22
CA SER A 415 -10.66 -2.02 14.86
C SER A 415 -11.41 -1.25 15.95
N THR A 416 -10.84 -0.18 16.51
CA THR A 416 -11.50 0.66 17.53
C THR A 416 -12.76 1.33 17.01
N LEU A 417 -12.81 1.65 15.70
CA LEU A 417 -14.00 2.20 15.05
C LEU A 417 -15.23 1.29 15.22
N LEU A 418 -15.01 -0.02 15.36
CA LEU A 418 -16.07 -1.02 15.41
C LEU A 418 -16.68 -1.17 16.81
N LEU A 419 -16.12 -0.55 17.85
CA LEU A 419 -16.68 -0.55 19.22
C LEU A 419 -17.98 0.25 19.31
N HIS A 420 -18.09 1.32 18.53
CA HIS A 420 -19.25 2.22 18.50
C HIS A 420 -19.70 2.49 17.06
N PRO A 421 -20.33 1.51 16.39
CA PRO A 421 -20.58 1.58 14.95
C PRO A 421 -21.48 2.75 14.54
N GLU A 422 -22.43 3.13 15.39
CA GLU A 422 -23.31 4.27 15.12
C GLU A 422 -22.54 5.61 15.14
N ALA A 423 -21.58 5.77 16.04
CA ALA A 423 -20.81 7.01 16.16
C ALA A 423 -19.76 7.16 15.05
N PHE A 424 -19.32 6.05 14.44
CA PHE A 424 -18.26 6.03 13.44
C PHE A 424 -18.72 5.55 12.07
N ALA A 425 -20.03 5.53 11.78
CA ALA A 425 -20.60 4.95 10.57
C ALA A 425 -19.91 5.40 9.27
N ASP A 426 -19.65 6.71 9.12
CA ASP A 426 -18.97 7.25 7.94
C ASP A 426 -17.51 6.78 7.83
N ARG A 427 -16.78 6.72 8.95
CA ARG A 427 -15.40 6.25 9.00
C ARG A 427 -15.32 4.74 8.74
N ILE A 428 -16.27 3.96 9.27
CA ILE A 428 -16.39 2.53 9.03
C ILE A 428 -16.61 2.27 7.54
N LYS A 429 -17.58 2.97 6.93
CA LYS A 429 -17.85 2.85 5.50
C LYS A 429 -16.62 3.18 4.64
N GLN A 430 -15.91 4.26 4.97
CA GLN A 430 -14.67 4.63 4.28
C GLN A 430 -13.58 3.57 4.43
N GLN A 431 -13.43 2.98 5.62
CA GLN A 431 -12.49 1.91 5.88
C GLN A 431 -12.89 0.62 5.15
N GLU A 432 -14.18 0.26 5.11
CA GLU A 432 -14.69 -0.91 4.39
C GLU A 432 -14.43 -0.81 2.87
N ASP A 433 -14.79 0.32 2.27
CA ASP A 433 -14.57 0.59 0.84
C ASP A 433 -13.08 0.53 0.48
N TRP A 434 -12.22 1.07 1.37
CA TRP A 434 -10.77 1.01 1.21
C TRP A 434 -10.23 -0.41 1.41
N LEU A 435 -10.65 -1.12 2.46
CA LEU A 435 -10.22 -2.48 2.77
C LEU A 435 -10.55 -3.45 1.64
N ALA A 436 -11.78 -3.35 1.08
CA ALA A 436 -12.19 -4.15 -0.07
C ALA A 436 -11.25 -3.95 -1.27
N LYS A 437 -10.90 -2.69 -1.59
CA LYS A 437 -9.94 -2.35 -2.66
C LYS A 437 -8.53 -2.88 -2.35
N GLU A 438 -8.08 -2.78 -1.11
CA GLU A 438 -6.75 -3.24 -0.72
C GLU A 438 -6.63 -4.77 -0.75
N LEU A 439 -7.67 -5.49 -0.33
CA LEU A 439 -7.78 -6.94 -0.43
C LEU A 439 -7.81 -7.40 -1.88
N GLU A 440 -8.56 -6.70 -2.75
CA GLU A 440 -8.56 -6.97 -4.19
C GLU A 440 -7.18 -6.72 -4.82
N ASN A 441 -6.49 -5.66 -4.40
CA ASN A 441 -5.12 -5.38 -4.83
C ASN A 441 -4.16 -6.48 -4.38
N GLY A 442 -4.27 -6.98 -3.15
CA GLY A 442 -3.52 -8.14 -2.67
C GLY A 442 -3.75 -9.38 -3.53
N LYS A 443 -5.01 -9.73 -3.82
CA LYS A 443 -5.33 -10.86 -4.72
C LYS A 443 -4.69 -10.76 -6.11
N LEU A 444 -4.55 -9.55 -6.64
CA LEU A 444 -4.09 -9.31 -8.00
C LEU A 444 -2.57 -9.20 -8.11
N CYS A 445 -1.90 -8.67 -7.08
CA CYS A 445 -0.50 -8.28 -7.18
C CYS A 445 0.41 -8.90 -6.10
N SER A 446 -0.14 -9.51 -5.04
CA SER A 446 0.67 -10.13 -3.99
C SER A 446 0.67 -11.65 -4.05
N ARG A 447 1.68 -12.27 -3.46
CA ARG A 447 1.73 -13.73 -3.24
C ARG A 447 0.86 -14.17 -2.06
N GLY A 448 0.66 -13.27 -1.09
CA GLY A 448 -0.18 -13.47 0.08
C GLY A 448 -0.62 -12.15 0.67
N THR A 449 -1.73 -12.16 1.41
CA THR A 449 -2.26 -10.96 2.08
C THR A 449 -2.41 -11.23 3.56
N ALA A 450 -1.88 -10.35 4.40
CA ALA A 450 -2.02 -10.37 5.84
C ALA A 450 -2.84 -9.18 6.31
N VAL A 451 -3.79 -9.40 7.21
CA VAL A 451 -4.62 -8.36 7.84
C VAL A 451 -4.26 -8.27 9.31
N LEU A 452 -4.04 -7.06 9.83
CA LEU A 452 -3.67 -6.80 11.21
C LEU A 452 -4.72 -5.90 11.86
N ALA A 453 -5.25 -6.35 12.99
CA ALA A 453 -6.22 -5.64 13.81
C ALA A 453 -5.86 -5.80 15.29
N PHE A 454 -6.35 -4.91 16.15
CA PHE A 454 -6.18 -5.08 17.59
C PHE A 454 -7.25 -6.03 18.14
N HIS A 455 -8.54 -5.69 17.97
CA HIS A 455 -9.66 -6.52 18.43
C HIS A 455 -9.84 -7.77 17.57
N THR A 456 -10.19 -8.90 18.19
CA THR A 456 -10.61 -10.09 17.45
C THR A 456 -11.88 -9.81 16.64
N LEU A 457 -11.88 -10.26 15.38
CA LEU A 457 -13.03 -10.20 14.47
C LEU A 457 -13.87 -11.48 14.51
N ILE A 458 -13.46 -12.46 15.32
CA ILE A 458 -14.03 -13.82 15.37
C ILE A 458 -14.81 -13.97 16.66
N ASP A 459 -15.99 -14.56 16.54
CA ASP A 459 -16.82 -14.91 17.69
C ASP A 459 -16.22 -16.12 18.44
N GLY A 460 -16.18 -16.04 19.77
CA GLY A 460 -15.62 -17.08 20.64
C GLY A 460 -16.33 -18.45 20.52
N ALA A 461 -17.51 -18.50 19.90
CA ALA A 461 -18.25 -19.74 19.63
C ALA A 461 -17.70 -20.56 18.43
N ALA A 462 -16.81 -20.01 17.60
CA ALA A 462 -16.28 -20.70 16.42
C ALA A 462 -15.20 -21.76 16.75
N SER A 463 -14.73 -21.85 18.00
CA SER A 463 -13.84 -22.92 18.45
C SER A 463 -14.62 -24.13 19.00
N SER A 464 -15.50 -24.73 18.19
CA SER A 464 -16.09 -26.03 18.56
C SER A 464 -15.24 -27.18 18.04
N ASP A 465 -14.23 -27.56 18.82
CA ASP A 465 -13.83 -28.97 18.86
C ASP A 465 -15.02 -29.73 19.47
N LYS A 466 -15.79 -30.42 18.63
CA LYS A 466 -17.04 -31.13 19.00
C LYS A 466 -16.77 -32.43 19.78
N SER A 467 -15.77 -32.45 20.66
CA SER A 467 -15.37 -33.66 21.37
C SER A 467 -15.61 -33.64 22.89
N VAL A 468 -16.25 -32.60 23.44
CA VAL A 468 -16.62 -32.58 24.87
C VAL A 468 -18.09 -32.20 25.04
N GLU A 469 -18.96 -33.22 25.03
CA GLU A 469 -20.26 -33.11 25.67
C GLU A 469 -20.04 -33.02 27.19
N ASN A 470 -20.41 -31.90 27.81
CA ASN A 470 -20.98 -31.93 29.15
C ASN A 470 -21.74 -30.64 29.47
N ASN A 471 -22.90 -30.83 30.08
CA ASN A 471 -23.84 -29.81 30.53
C ASN A 471 -23.16 -28.74 31.42
N SER A 472 -22.99 -27.53 30.88
CA SER A 472 -22.93 -26.30 31.63
C SER A 472 -23.57 -25.17 30.79
N GLU A 473 -24.14 -24.18 31.49
CA GLU A 473 -24.85 -23.03 30.92
C GLU A 473 -24.17 -22.42 29.69
N PRO A 474 -24.92 -21.80 28.75
CA PRO A 474 -24.33 -21.20 27.56
C PRO A 474 -23.21 -20.24 27.98
N ALA A 475 -21.98 -20.56 27.53
CA ALA A 475 -20.80 -19.78 27.84
C ALA A 475 -21.05 -18.32 27.48
N ARG A 476 -20.96 -17.45 28.48
CA ARG A 476 -21.10 -16.00 28.33
C ARG A 476 -20.05 -15.54 27.30
N VAL A 477 -20.50 -14.87 26.23
CA VAL A 477 -19.60 -14.26 25.24
C VAL A 477 -18.58 -13.38 26.00
N PRO A 478 -17.27 -13.60 25.85
CA PRO A 478 -16.28 -12.86 26.63
C PRO A 478 -16.24 -11.38 26.25
N ASP A 479 -16.19 -10.49 27.24
CA ASP A 479 -15.98 -9.06 27.04
C ASP A 479 -14.71 -8.83 26.21
N GLY A 480 -14.84 -8.12 25.07
CA GLY A 480 -13.72 -7.74 24.21
C GLY A 480 -13.69 -8.30 22.79
N SER A 481 -14.62 -9.19 22.42
CA SER A 481 -14.84 -9.56 21.00
C SER A 481 -15.73 -8.55 20.31
N ILE A 482 -15.22 -7.91 19.25
CA ILE A 482 -16.09 -7.20 18.31
C ILE A 482 -16.44 -8.21 17.23
N SER A 483 -17.47 -9.03 17.47
CA SER A 483 -17.98 -9.89 16.40
C SER A 483 -18.46 -8.99 15.27
N ASN A 484 -17.69 -8.97 14.17
CA ASN A 484 -18.03 -8.21 12.98
C ASN A 484 -17.93 -9.14 11.79
N GLU A 485 -19.00 -9.92 11.62
CA GLU A 485 -19.17 -10.88 10.52
C GLU A 485 -18.83 -10.25 9.18
N ARG A 486 -19.18 -8.96 8.96
CA ARG A 486 -18.92 -8.27 7.71
C ARG A 486 -17.43 -8.13 7.39
N TYR A 487 -16.62 -7.72 8.36
CA TYR A 487 -15.17 -7.62 8.16
C TYR A 487 -14.54 -9.00 8.04
N LEU A 488 -14.99 -9.97 8.83
CA LEU A 488 -14.52 -11.35 8.72
C LEU A 488 -14.83 -11.95 7.34
N GLU A 489 -16.04 -11.72 6.81
CA GLU A 489 -16.45 -12.09 5.45
C GLU A 489 -15.58 -11.42 4.38
N LEU A 490 -15.25 -10.14 4.53
CA LEU A 490 -14.36 -9.45 3.59
C LEU A 490 -12.99 -10.10 3.57
N VAL A 491 -12.40 -10.35 4.75
CA VAL A 491 -11.05 -10.93 4.89
C VAL A 491 -11.02 -12.38 4.38
N THR A 492 -11.97 -13.21 4.81
CA THR A 492 -12.05 -14.63 4.44
C THR A 492 -12.49 -14.82 2.98
N GLY A 493 -13.51 -14.09 2.53
CA GLY A 493 -13.94 -14.05 1.13
C GLY A 493 -12.88 -13.47 0.20
N ALA A 494 -11.94 -12.69 0.75
CA ALA A 494 -10.76 -12.26 0.05
C ALA A 494 -9.64 -13.30 -0.06
N LYS A 495 -9.77 -14.45 0.62
CA LYS A 495 -8.71 -15.45 0.76
C LYS A 495 -7.42 -14.83 1.31
N ALA A 496 -7.54 -13.93 2.30
CA ALA A 496 -6.37 -13.46 3.03
C ALA A 496 -5.64 -14.66 3.66
N SER A 497 -4.32 -14.66 3.58
CA SER A 497 -3.47 -15.76 4.06
C SER A 497 -3.35 -15.75 5.59
N LEU A 498 -3.34 -14.57 6.20
CA LEU A 498 -3.11 -14.39 7.63
C LEU A 498 -3.98 -13.25 8.18
N LEU A 499 -4.55 -13.45 9.37
CA LEU A 499 -5.22 -12.46 10.19
C LEU A 499 -4.52 -12.43 11.56
N ILE A 500 -3.99 -11.29 11.96
CA ILE A 500 -3.30 -11.10 13.24
C ILE A 500 -4.17 -10.19 14.12
N THR A 501 -4.50 -10.67 15.32
CA THR A 501 -5.29 -9.96 16.34
C THR A 501 -4.59 -10.01 17.69
N SER A 502 -4.83 -9.06 18.59
CA SER A 502 -4.15 -9.00 19.90
C SER A 502 -5.09 -8.92 21.12
N HIS A 503 -6.40 -8.78 20.91
CA HIS A 503 -7.39 -8.69 21.98
C HIS A 503 -8.50 -9.73 21.77
N GLY A 504 -8.53 -10.77 22.62
CA GLY A 504 -9.49 -11.87 22.58
C GLY A 504 -9.16 -12.99 23.58
N THR A 505 -10.11 -13.89 23.84
CA THR A 505 -9.94 -15.00 24.82
C THR A 505 -9.33 -16.27 24.23
N LEU A 506 -9.26 -16.38 22.91
CA LEU A 506 -8.80 -17.58 22.22
C LEU A 506 -7.30 -17.81 22.51
N ASP A 507 -7.02 -18.93 23.15
CA ASP A 507 -5.66 -19.44 23.37
C ASP A 507 -5.21 -20.15 22.08
N ALA A 508 -4.08 -19.70 21.51
CA ALA A 508 -3.38 -20.26 20.34
C ALA A 508 -3.74 -19.70 18.95
N ALA A 509 -2.83 -19.97 18.00
CA ALA A 509 -3.07 -19.83 16.57
C ALA A 509 -3.97 -20.97 16.10
N PHE A 510 -5.03 -20.66 15.35
CA PHE A 510 -5.97 -21.64 14.82
C PHE A 510 -6.33 -21.30 13.38
N ASP A 511 -6.66 -22.32 12.61
CA ASP A 511 -7.13 -22.14 11.24
C ASP A 511 -8.60 -21.73 11.25
N VAL A 512 -8.95 -20.62 10.59
CA VAL A 512 -10.34 -20.30 10.28
C VAL A 512 -10.62 -20.74 8.85
N VAL A 513 -11.38 -21.82 8.74
CA VAL A 513 -11.91 -22.29 7.46
C VAL A 513 -12.93 -21.25 6.98
N ALA A 514 -12.76 -20.75 5.76
CA ALA A 514 -13.84 -20.01 5.09
C ALA A 514 -15.05 -20.95 5.01
N ALA A 515 -16.08 -20.71 5.82
CA ALA A 515 -17.40 -21.26 5.56
C ALA A 515 -17.82 -20.67 4.21
N THR A 516 -17.61 -21.42 3.13
CA THR A 516 -18.31 -21.15 1.89
C THR A 516 -19.78 -21.32 2.22
N HIS A 517 -20.50 -20.21 2.39
CA HIS A 517 -21.94 -20.22 2.21
C HIS A 517 -22.19 -20.78 0.81
N ASP A 518 -22.52 -22.06 0.77
CA ASP A 518 -22.91 -22.74 -0.44
C ASP A 518 -24.20 -22.08 -0.92
N VAL A 519 -24.10 -21.22 -1.92
CA VAL A 519 -25.26 -20.69 -2.65
C VAL A 519 -25.73 -21.80 -3.60
N SER A 520 -26.12 -22.93 -3.01
CA SER A 520 -26.74 -24.08 -3.67
C SER A 520 -27.82 -24.67 -2.75
N SER A 521 -28.77 -23.83 -2.35
CA SER A 521 -30.07 -24.30 -1.88
C SER A 521 -31.19 -23.58 -2.64
N LYS A 522 -31.24 -23.81 -3.96
CA LYS A 522 -32.54 -23.78 -4.64
C LYS A 522 -33.22 -25.12 -4.38
N PRO A 523 -34.49 -25.15 -3.90
CA PRO A 523 -35.22 -26.40 -3.79
C PRO A 523 -35.46 -26.94 -5.20
N GLY A 524 -35.23 -28.24 -5.36
CA GLY A 524 -35.26 -28.93 -6.63
C GLY A 524 -36.56 -28.73 -7.40
N LYS A 525 -36.44 -28.48 -8.71
CA LYS A 525 -37.43 -28.85 -9.69
C LYS A 525 -36.81 -29.91 -10.60
N ALA A 526 -37.51 -31.04 -10.67
CA ALA A 526 -37.18 -32.20 -11.50
C ALA A 526 -37.43 -31.95 -13.00
N SER A 527 -36.87 -32.84 -13.82
CA SER A 527 -37.04 -33.08 -15.27
C SER A 527 -36.41 -32.02 -16.19
N GLU A 528 -35.71 -32.35 -17.29
CA GLU A 528 -35.55 -33.58 -18.08
C GLU A 528 -34.36 -33.37 -19.05
N GLY A 529 -33.64 -34.45 -19.40
CA GLY A 529 -32.85 -34.70 -20.63
C GLY A 529 -31.88 -33.64 -21.17
N ASP A 530 -30.58 -33.94 -21.17
CA ASP A 530 -29.89 -34.34 -22.41
C ASP A 530 -28.42 -34.72 -22.14
N ASP A 531 -28.01 -35.76 -22.85
CA ASP A 531 -26.77 -36.51 -22.80
C ASP A 531 -25.69 -35.79 -23.60
N ASP A 532 -24.58 -35.41 -22.97
CA ASP A 532 -23.31 -35.12 -23.65
C ASP A 532 -22.16 -35.32 -22.63
N THR A 533 -21.58 -36.51 -22.70
CA THR A 533 -20.34 -36.89 -22.01
C THR A 533 -19.14 -36.16 -22.62
N ASP A 534 -18.54 -35.23 -21.88
CA ASP A 534 -17.16 -34.79 -22.12
C ASP A 534 -16.50 -34.35 -20.80
N GLY A 535 -15.57 -35.20 -20.33
CA GLY A 535 -14.44 -34.86 -19.46
C GLY A 535 -14.71 -34.10 -18.16
N GLU A 536 -15.11 -34.81 -17.11
CA GLU A 536 -14.95 -34.37 -15.72
C GLU A 536 -13.46 -34.28 -15.38
N GLU A 537 -12.80 -33.18 -15.74
CA GLU A 537 -11.60 -32.73 -15.04
C GLU A 537 -12.06 -32.12 -13.72
N GLU A 538 -12.11 -32.98 -12.71
CA GLU A 538 -12.45 -32.69 -11.31
C GLU A 538 -11.70 -31.42 -10.86
N ALA A 539 -12.40 -30.28 -10.83
CA ALA A 539 -11.89 -29.05 -10.27
C ALA A 539 -11.73 -29.26 -8.76
N ARG A 540 -10.59 -29.82 -8.33
CA ARG A 540 -10.12 -29.73 -6.95
C ARG A 540 -10.02 -28.24 -6.61
N GLY A 541 -11.07 -27.70 -6.03
CA GLY A 541 -11.07 -26.36 -5.48
C GLY A 541 -10.08 -26.32 -4.34
N GLU A 542 -8.91 -25.72 -4.55
CA GLU A 542 -7.99 -25.37 -3.46
C GLU A 542 -8.72 -24.43 -2.49
N GLN A 543 -9.19 -25.01 -1.39
CA GLN A 543 -9.65 -24.29 -0.20
C GLN A 543 -8.43 -23.59 0.42
N ARG A 544 -8.18 -22.33 0.01
CA ARG A 544 -7.19 -21.49 0.71
C ARG A 544 -7.79 -21.06 2.05
N MET A 545 -7.19 -21.53 3.14
CA MET A 545 -7.59 -21.20 4.51
C MET A 545 -6.96 -19.88 4.96
N CYS A 546 -7.70 -19.09 5.74
CA CYS A 546 -7.16 -17.90 6.38
C CYS A 546 -6.65 -18.30 7.76
N LYS A 547 -5.36 -18.14 8.01
CA LYS A 547 -4.79 -18.40 9.33
C LYS A 547 -5.05 -17.27 10.28
N VAL A 548 -5.37 -17.58 11.53
CA VAL A 548 -5.59 -16.58 12.57
C VAL A 548 -4.52 -16.73 13.65
N LEU A 549 -3.81 -15.64 13.89
CA LEU A 549 -2.86 -15.50 14.99
C LEU A 549 -3.43 -14.54 16.03
N CYS A 550 -3.74 -15.05 17.23
CA CYS A 550 -4.16 -14.24 18.36
C CYS A 550 -3.01 -14.05 19.35
N CYS A 551 -2.47 -12.83 19.44
CA CYS A 551 -1.43 -12.45 20.38
C CYS A 551 -2.03 -12.15 21.76
N LYS A 552 -2.08 -13.16 22.63
CA LYS A 552 -2.59 -13.04 24.00
C LYS A 552 -1.47 -12.88 25.03
N THR A 553 -1.67 -12.02 26.02
CA THR A 553 -0.95 -12.04 27.30
C THR A 553 -1.76 -12.91 28.29
N PRO A 554 -1.21 -13.98 28.88
CA PRO A 554 -1.92 -14.71 29.92
C PRO A 554 -2.13 -13.76 31.11
N TRP A 555 -3.36 -13.65 31.61
CA TRP A 555 -3.75 -12.77 32.73
C TRP A 555 -2.94 -13.04 34.02
N SER A 556 -2.14 -14.12 34.08
CA SER A 556 -1.36 -14.54 35.24
C SER A 556 0.12 -14.84 34.96
N ALA A 557 0.65 -14.59 33.76
CA ALA A 557 2.05 -14.91 33.45
C ALA A 557 2.94 -13.66 33.51
N ALA A 558 4.13 -13.81 34.08
CA ALA A 558 5.15 -12.77 34.19
C ALA A 558 5.92 -12.49 32.88
N SER A 559 5.45 -13.01 31.74
CA SER A 559 6.10 -12.94 30.43
C SER A 559 5.13 -12.42 29.36
N SER A 560 5.59 -11.51 28.50
CA SER A 560 4.79 -11.03 27.37
C SER A 560 4.72 -12.09 26.25
N GLY A 561 3.58 -12.15 25.56
CA GLY A 561 3.35 -13.09 24.45
C GLY A 561 3.90 -12.57 23.12
N ILE A 562 5.21 -12.45 22.97
CA ILE A 562 5.85 -12.05 21.70
C ILE A 562 5.83 -13.23 20.72
N HIS A 563 5.47 -12.97 19.47
CA HIS A 563 5.41 -13.98 18.42
C HIS A 563 6.40 -13.63 17.29
N ALA A 564 7.30 -14.56 16.98
CA ALA A 564 8.14 -14.51 15.80
C ALA A 564 7.44 -15.24 14.64
N VAL A 565 7.05 -14.49 13.61
CA VAL A 565 6.40 -15.01 12.42
C VAL A 565 7.42 -15.12 11.31
N THR A 566 7.58 -16.31 10.74
CA THR A 566 8.46 -16.58 9.59
C THR A 566 7.61 -16.92 8.38
N VAL A 567 7.78 -16.16 7.31
CA VAL A 567 7.11 -16.38 6.02
C VAL A 567 8.11 -17.02 5.08
N THR A 568 7.72 -18.15 4.49
CA THR A 568 8.51 -18.92 3.54
C THR A 568 7.69 -19.24 2.29
N HIS A 569 8.32 -19.81 1.26
CA HIS A 569 7.59 -20.38 0.13
C HIS A 569 6.68 -21.56 0.52
N ALA A 570 7.05 -22.32 1.56
CA ALA A 570 6.20 -23.39 2.06
C ALA A 570 4.96 -22.82 2.74
N GLY A 571 5.16 -21.76 3.53
CA GLY A 571 4.16 -20.82 4.03
C GLY A 571 4.56 -20.20 5.37
N VAL A 572 3.61 -20.01 6.30
CA VAL A 572 3.80 -19.19 7.50
C VAL A 572 4.04 -20.06 8.74
N GLN A 573 5.17 -19.86 9.42
CA GLN A 573 5.47 -20.48 10.71
C GLN A 573 5.41 -19.42 11.82
N VAL A 574 4.88 -19.77 12.99
CA VAL A 574 4.80 -18.87 14.14
C VAL A 574 5.47 -19.52 15.34
N LYS A 575 6.37 -18.80 16.01
CA LYS A 575 7.03 -19.23 17.25
C LYS A 575 6.72 -18.23 18.36
N ARG A 576 6.34 -18.71 19.53
CA ARG A 576 6.20 -17.87 20.72
C ARG A 576 7.57 -17.70 21.37
N CYS A 577 7.91 -16.47 21.71
CA CYS A 577 9.14 -16.12 22.40
C CYS A 577 8.79 -15.73 23.82
N GLU A 578 9.45 -16.33 24.82
CA GLU A 578 9.36 -15.89 26.20
C GLU A 578 10.70 -15.29 26.63
N PHE A 579 10.64 -14.10 27.21
CA PHE A 579 11.79 -13.41 27.78
C PHE A 579 11.77 -13.62 29.28
N THR A 580 12.73 -14.40 29.78
CA THR A 580 12.97 -14.51 31.22
C THR A 580 14.00 -13.49 31.64
N PHE A 581 13.60 -12.57 32.52
CA PHE A 581 14.50 -11.64 33.19
C PHE A 581 14.94 -12.24 34.52
N THR A 582 16.23 -12.49 34.69
CA THR A 582 16.75 -12.91 36.00
C THR A 582 16.85 -11.69 36.92
N GLN A 583 15.98 -11.58 37.92
CA GLN A 583 16.22 -10.68 39.05
C GLN A 583 17.40 -11.22 39.87
N ALA A 584 18.40 -10.40 40.14
CA ALA A 584 19.39 -10.69 41.17
C ALA A 584 18.65 -10.92 42.52
N PRO A 585 19.03 -11.94 43.32
CA PRO A 585 18.29 -12.27 44.54
C PRO A 585 18.30 -11.08 45.49
N PRO A 586 17.17 -10.75 46.15
CA PRO A 586 17.13 -9.65 47.09
C PRO A 586 18.05 -9.95 48.27
N GLY A 587 19.16 -9.20 48.37
CA GLY A 587 19.96 -9.12 49.57
C GLY A 587 19.09 -8.64 50.73
N SER A 588 19.07 -9.44 51.79
CA SER A 588 18.30 -9.22 53.01
C SER A 588 18.64 -7.89 53.69
N SER A 589 17.75 -6.90 53.58
CA SER A 589 17.44 -5.93 54.64
C SER A 589 16.29 -5.02 54.19
N GLU A 590 15.10 -5.24 54.75
CA GLU A 590 14.04 -4.22 54.75
C GLU A 590 14.51 -2.96 55.50
N PRO A 591 14.02 -1.78 55.09
CA PRO A 591 13.39 -0.94 56.09
C PRO A 591 11.99 -0.48 55.67
N ALA A 592 11.11 -0.44 56.66
CA ALA A 592 9.75 0.08 56.59
C ALA A 592 9.75 1.60 56.37
N GLY A 593 8.84 2.08 55.50
CA GLY A 593 8.42 3.49 55.48
C GLY A 593 8.11 4.06 54.09
N GLY A 594 6.82 4.33 53.86
CA GLY A 594 6.25 5.52 53.20
C GLY A 594 6.78 6.06 51.87
N ASP A 595 5.89 6.00 50.87
CA ASP A 595 5.64 6.95 49.76
C ASP A 595 6.70 7.22 48.67
N GLU A 596 6.16 7.56 47.50
CA GLU A 596 6.79 8.11 46.28
C GLU A 596 7.58 7.20 45.33
N GLY A 597 7.17 7.31 44.04
CA GLY A 597 7.86 6.95 42.80
C GLY A 597 9.11 6.07 42.87
N LYS A 598 8.94 4.77 42.64
CA LYS A 598 10.06 3.90 42.26
C LYS A 598 9.85 3.36 40.85
N ALA A 599 10.69 3.83 39.94
CA ALA A 599 10.97 3.17 38.68
C ALA A 599 11.34 1.71 38.95
N VAL A 600 10.70 0.79 38.23
CA VAL A 600 11.09 -0.63 38.22
C VAL A 600 12.56 -0.70 37.79
N PRO A 601 13.47 -1.34 38.56
CA PRO A 601 14.86 -1.46 38.15
C PRO A 601 14.93 -2.26 36.84
N ALA A 602 15.72 -1.76 35.89
CA ALA A 602 15.95 -2.44 34.62
C ALA A 602 16.58 -3.82 34.89
N PRO A 603 16.05 -4.92 34.33
CA PRO A 603 16.63 -6.25 34.50
C PRO A 603 18.02 -6.31 33.85
N GLU A 604 18.97 -6.97 34.52
CA GLU A 604 20.39 -6.96 34.14
C GLU A 604 20.82 -8.11 33.21
N ASP A 605 19.99 -9.14 32.99
CA ASP A 605 20.24 -10.20 32.01
C ASP A 605 18.90 -10.82 31.55
N ALA A 606 18.58 -10.74 30.25
CA ALA A 606 17.44 -11.43 29.65
C ALA A 606 17.90 -12.68 28.89
N THR A 607 17.36 -13.83 29.26
CA THR A 607 17.56 -15.08 28.51
C THR A 607 16.30 -15.39 27.71
N LEU A 608 16.46 -15.56 26.40
CA LEU A 608 15.40 -15.99 25.48
C LEU A 608 15.24 -17.51 25.57
N THR A 609 14.06 -17.98 26.00
CA THR A 609 13.68 -19.39 25.86
C THR A 609 12.64 -19.51 24.74
N LEU A 610 12.99 -20.26 23.70
CA LEU A 610 12.12 -20.54 22.57
C LEU A 610 11.34 -21.82 22.85
N ASP A 611 10.06 -21.70 23.18
CA ASP A 611 9.14 -22.84 23.16
C ASP A 611 8.55 -22.96 21.74
N SER A 612 8.97 -24.02 21.04
CA SER A 612 8.53 -24.30 19.67
C SER A 612 7.15 -24.95 19.66
N VAL A 613 6.16 -24.24 19.13
CA VAL A 613 4.99 -24.89 18.53
C VAL A 613 5.11 -24.69 17.03
N GLU A 614 5.52 -25.74 16.32
CA GLU A 614 5.65 -25.71 14.86
C GLU A 614 4.28 -25.92 14.23
N PHE A 615 3.85 -24.95 13.42
CA PHE A 615 2.71 -25.10 12.53
C PHE A 615 3.25 -24.98 11.11
N ASP A 616 3.24 -26.10 10.36
CA ASP A 616 3.51 -26.09 8.93
C ASP A 616 2.24 -25.67 8.19
N VAL A 617 2.40 -24.71 7.27
CA VAL A 617 1.28 -24.06 6.61
C VAL A 617 1.57 -24.03 5.13
N PRO A 618 0.89 -24.85 4.31
CA PRO A 618 0.99 -24.74 2.85
C PRO A 618 0.37 -23.42 2.36
N THR A 619 1.00 -22.77 1.37
CA THR A 619 0.52 -21.55 0.69
C THR A 619 -0.54 -21.79 -0.38
#